data_AF-A0A843EIY8-F1
#
_entry.id   AF-A0A843EIY8-F1
#
_cell.length_a   1.000
_cell.length_b   1.000
_cell.length_c   1.000
_cell.angle_alpha   90.00
_cell.angle_beta   90.00
_cell.angle_gamma   90.00
#
_symmetry.space_group_name_H-M   'P 1'
#
loop_
_entity.id
_entity.type
_entity.pdbx_description
1 polymer ?
#
loop_
_entity_poly.entity_id
_entity_poly.type
_entity_poly.pdbx_seq_one_letter_code
_entity_poly.pdbx_strand_id
1 'polypeptide(L)'
;FEKIEEICDIARELSIARYDKKDEELVESLIAKYEEEYPDLIDIYRAKIWLMERNAETIEDYKSIDALCDEALDLYPFDGEIMASHAKAKSELGENDKAMELYKKSVDNTRNGLIWQKVEDECGYSRMDVERELIKELSGED
;
A
#
# COMPACT_ATOMS: atom_id res chain seq x y z
N PHE A 1 -3.93 27.76 -5.56
CA PHE A 1 -4.74 26.92 -6.46
C PHE A 1 -3.82 26.14 -7.39
N GLU A 2 -2.91 26.80 -8.12
CA GLU A 2 -1.92 26.14 -9.01
C GLU A 2 -1.16 24.96 -8.36
N LYS A 3 -0.58 25.14 -7.16
CA LYS A 3 0.15 24.04 -6.48
C LYS A 3 -0.71 22.82 -6.12
N ILE A 4 -2.01 23.01 -5.86
CA ILE A 4 -2.91 21.89 -5.56
C ILE A 4 -3.26 21.15 -6.86
N GLU A 5 -3.49 21.89 -7.94
CA GLU A 5 -3.73 21.31 -9.27
C GLU A 5 -2.53 20.48 -9.73
N GLU A 6 -1.32 21.00 -9.52
CA GLU A 6 -0.07 20.28 -9.80
C GLU A 6 0.03 18.96 -9.01
N ILE A 7 -0.19 18.98 -7.69
CA ILE A 7 -0.19 17.75 -6.88
C ILE A 7 -1.24 16.74 -7.37
N CYS A 8 -2.44 17.22 -7.74
CA CYS A 8 -3.47 16.36 -8.31
C CYS A 8 -3.06 15.75 -9.66
N ASP A 9 -2.31 16.49 -10.47
CA ASP A 9 -1.79 16.00 -11.75
C ASP A 9 -0.70 14.95 -11.54
N ILE A 10 0.23 15.18 -10.61
CA ILE A 10 1.26 14.20 -10.22
C ILE A 10 0.62 12.89 -9.76
N ALA A 11 -0.33 12.96 -8.82
CA ALA A 11 -1.02 11.78 -8.30
C ALA A 11 -1.75 11.02 -9.41
N ARG A 12 -2.37 11.72 -10.36
CA ARG A 12 -3.04 11.12 -11.51
C ARG A 12 -2.05 10.44 -12.46
N GLU A 13 -0.94 11.10 -12.78
CA GLU A 13 0.10 10.55 -13.66
C GLU A 13 0.67 9.25 -13.09
N LEU A 14 1.02 9.25 -11.81
CA LEU A 14 1.52 8.06 -11.10
C LEU A 14 0.46 6.95 -11.05
N SER A 15 -0.79 7.29 -10.74
CA SER A 15 -1.90 6.32 -10.74
C SER A 15 -2.07 5.66 -12.11
N ILE A 16 -2.09 6.43 -13.20
CA ILE A 16 -2.24 5.90 -14.56
C ILE A 16 -1.04 5.01 -14.94
N ALA A 17 0.17 5.45 -14.60
CA ALA A 17 1.38 4.67 -14.89
C ALA A 17 1.36 3.31 -14.17
N ARG A 18 0.94 3.28 -12.90
CA ARG A 18 0.91 2.06 -12.06
C ARG A 18 -0.25 1.12 -12.37
N TYR A 19 -1.47 1.65 -12.44
CA TYR A 19 -2.68 0.82 -12.49
C TYR A 19 -3.11 0.50 -13.91
N ASP A 20 -3.18 1.51 -14.78
CA ASP A 20 -3.67 1.36 -16.15
C ASP A 20 -2.59 0.81 -17.08
N LYS A 21 -1.40 1.41 -17.06
CA LYS A 21 -0.29 1.05 -17.96
C LYS A 21 0.57 -0.07 -17.41
N LYS A 22 0.76 -0.12 -16.09
CA LYS A 22 1.70 -1.02 -15.40
C LYS A 22 3.12 -0.90 -15.99
N ASP A 23 3.53 0.34 -16.23
CA ASP A 23 4.78 0.69 -16.92
C ASP A 23 5.83 1.12 -15.88
N GLU A 24 6.77 0.22 -15.58
CA GLU A 24 7.80 0.42 -14.55
C GLU A 24 8.75 1.57 -14.88
N GLU A 25 9.19 1.68 -16.13
CA GLU A 25 10.09 2.76 -16.59
C GLU A 25 9.41 4.12 -16.47
N LEU A 26 8.12 4.21 -16.84
CA LEU A 26 7.35 5.43 -16.67
C LEU A 26 7.21 5.80 -15.18
N VAL A 27 6.91 4.83 -14.31
CA VAL A 27 6.79 5.08 -12.87
C VAL A 27 8.12 5.59 -12.30
N GLU A 28 9.24 4.96 -12.63
CA GLU A 28 10.59 5.41 -12.23
C GLU A 28 10.86 6.84 -12.69
N SER A 29 10.54 7.16 -13.96
CA SER A 29 10.75 8.50 -14.50
C SER A 29 9.92 9.58 -13.79
N LEU A 30 8.68 9.25 -13.39
CA LEU A 30 7.79 10.17 -12.67
C LEU A 30 8.25 10.37 -11.23
N ILE A 31 8.70 9.31 -10.54
CA ILE A 31 9.29 9.42 -9.20
C ILE A 31 10.50 10.34 -9.25
N ALA A 32 11.47 10.08 -10.13
CA ALA A 32 12.69 10.88 -10.24
C ALA A 32 12.41 12.35 -10.58
N LYS A 33 11.33 12.61 -11.31
CA LYS A 33 10.91 13.97 -11.66
C LYS A 33 10.37 14.76 -10.47
N TYR A 34 9.65 14.11 -9.54
CA TYR A 34 8.86 14.80 -8.53
C TYR A 34 9.33 14.59 -7.08
N GLU A 35 10.13 13.56 -6.79
CA GLU A 35 10.49 13.20 -5.42
C GLU A 35 11.34 14.26 -4.69
N GLU A 36 12.13 15.06 -5.42
CA GLU A 36 12.93 16.12 -4.80
C GLU A 36 12.05 17.27 -4.31
N GLU A 37 11.02 17.63 -5.08
CA GLU A 37 10.12 18.74 -4.77
C GLU A 37 8.96 18.31 -3.85
N TYR A 38 8.54 17.06 -3.97
CA TYR A 38 7.40 16.47 -3.25
C TYR A 38 7.80 15.17 -2.54
N PRO A 39 8.82 15.19 -1.66
CA PRO A 39 9.37 13.97 -1.04
C PRO A 39 8.33 13.23 -0.20
N ASP A 40 7.45 13.98 0.46
CA ASP A 40 6.46 13.43 1.38
C ASP A 40 5.15 13.07 0.67
N LEU A 41 5.02 13.22 -0.65
CA LEU A 41 3.75 12.93 -1.34
C LEU A 41 3.43 11.43 -1.31
N ILE A 42 2.27 11.08 -0.79
CA ILE A 42 1.85 9.68 -0.63
C ILE A 42 1.91 8.84 -1.92
N ASP A 43 1.58 9.43 -3.06
CA ASP A 43 1.64 8.74 -4.36
C ASP A 43 3.07 8.39 -4.77
N ILE A 44 4.08 9.16 -4.32
CA ILE A 44 5.50 8.83 -4.50
C ILE A 44 5.86 7.60 -3.66
N TYR A 45 5.47 7.56 -2.39
CA TYR A 45 5.69 6.37 -1.55
C TYR A 45 5.05 5.13 -2.14
N ARG A 46 3.76 5.20 -2.51
CA ARG A 46 3.05 4.07 -3.11
C ARG A 46 3.69 3.62 -4.43
N ALA A 47 4.20 4.55 -5.24
CA ALA A 47 4.89 4.24 -6.48
C ALA A 47 6.24 3.54 -6.24
N LYS A 48 7.04 4.04 -5.29
CA LYS A 48 8.32 3.42 -4.89
C LYS A 48 8.09 2.01 -4.36
N ILE A 49 7.16 1.85 -3.42
CA ILE A 49 6.79 0.54 -2.84
C ILE A 49 6.33 -0.42 -3.94
N TRP A 50 5.50 0.05 -4.88
CA TRP A 50 5.03 -0.77 -6.00
C TRP A 50 6.18 -1.27 -6.90
N LEU A 51 7.17 -0.43 -7.22
CA LEU A 51 8.36 -0.87 -7.96
C LEU A 51 9.18 -1.88 -7.16
N MET A 52 9.43 -1.58 -5.87
CA MET A 52 10.22 -2.45 -5.00
C MET A 52 9.58 -3.83 -4.86
N GLU A 53 8.26 -3.92 -4.65
CA GLU A 53 7.54 -5.20 -4.57
C GLU A 53 7.67 -6.06 -5.83
N ARG A 54 7.75 -5.43 -7.01
CA ARG A 54 7.86 -6.14 -8.29
C ARG A 54 9.25 -6.70 -8.54
N ASN A 55 10.25 -6.04 -7.97
CA ASN A 55 11.66 -6.38 -8.11
C ASN A 55 12.20 -7.17 -6.89
N ALA A 56 11.39 -7.38 -5.86
CA ALA A 56 11.82 -8.06 -4.64
C ALA A 56 12.02 -9.56 -4.89
N GLU A 57 13.23 -10.04 -4.65
CA GLU A 57 13.60 -11.45 -4.75
C GLU A 57 14.18 -12.00 -3.45
N THR A 58 14.58 -11.12 -2.54
CA THR A 58 15.35 -11.47 -1.35
C THR A 58 14.75 -10.88 -0.08
N ILE A 59 15.17 -11.46 1.06
CA ILE A 59 14.84 -10.94 2.39
C ILE A 59 15.31 -9.49 2.57
N GLU A 60 16.41 -9.07 1.93
CA GLU A 60 16.91 -7.71 2.07
C GLU A 60 16.03 -6.70 1.31
N ASP A 61 15.46 -7.12 0.17
CA ASP A 61 14.47 -6.32 -0.56
C ASP A 61 13.23 -6.10 0.31
N TYR A 62 12.74 -7.17 0.95
CA TYR A 62 11.58 -7.06 1.85
C TYR A 62 11.85 -6.24 3.11
N LYS A 63 13.07 -6.26 3.67
CA LYS A 63 13.44 -5.30 4.74
C LYS A 63 13.42 -3.86 4.26
N SER A 64 13.83 -3.61 3.02
CA SER A 64 13.82 -2.27 2.44
C SER A 64 12.39 -1.78 2.21
N ILE A 65 11.50 -2.66 1.75
CA ILE A 65 10.06 -2.39 1.63
C ILE A 65 9.44 -2.12 3.00
N ASP A 66 9.76 -2.95 4.00
CA ASP A 66 9.30 -2.83 5.38
C ASP A 66 9.64 -1.45 5.97
N ALA A 67 10.91 -1.05 5.85
CA ALA A 67 11.37 0.25 6.34
C ALA A 67 10.69 1.43 5.63
N LEU A 68 10.49 1.35 4.31
CA LEU A 68 9.81 2.39 3.55
C LEU A 68 8.31 2.48 3.90
N CYS A 69 7.67 1.35 4.16
CA CYS A 69 6.30 1.29 4.64
C CYS A 69 6.15 1.92 6.03
N ASP A 70 7.07 1.64 6.96
CA ASP A 70 7.09 2.27 8.28
C ASP A 70 7.19 3.80 8.17
N GLU A 71 8.15 4.30 7.38
CA GLU A 71 8.31 5.74 7.12
C GLU A 71 7.03 6.37 6.55
N ALA A 72 6.43 5.73 5.56
CA ALA A 72 5.23 6.26 4.92
C ALA A 72 4.01 6.22 5.85
N LEU A 73 3.88 5.19 6.70
CA LEU A 73 2.78 5.08 7.67
C LEU A 73 2.95 6.02 8.87
N ASP A 74 4.16 6.44 9.21
CA ASP A 74 4.38 7.52 10.18
C ASP A 74 3.74 8.84 9.71
N LEU A 75 3.76 9.10 8.40
CA LEU A 75 3.11 10.26 7.77
C LEU A 75 1.62 10.03 7.46
N TYR A 76 1.28 8.81 7.05
CA TYR A 76 -0.04 8.43 6.54
C TYR A 76 -0.57 7.18 7.27
N PRO A 77 -0.92 7.29 8.56
CA PRO A 77 -1.19 6.14 9.44
C PRO A 77 -2.45 5.34 9.09
N PHE A 78 -3.25 5.80 8.13
CA PHE A 78 -4.50 5.17 7.69
C PHE A 78 -4.46 4.80 6.20
N ASP A 79 -3.27 4.67 5.60
CA ASP A 79 -3.20 4.30 4.19
C ASP A 79 -3.29 2.78 3.98
N GLY A 80 -4.48 2.30 3.58
CA GLY A 80 -4.71 0.87 3.44
C GLY A 80 -3.88 0.20 2.34
N GLU A 81 -3.46 0.92 1.30
CA GLU A 81 -2.59 0.36 0.25
C GLU A 81 -1.18 0.11 0.78
N ILE A 82 -0.60 1.07 1.50
CA ILE A 82 0.70 0.89 2.15
C ILE A 82 0.64 -0.18 3.24
N MET A 83 -0.44 -0.24 4.02
CA MET A 83 -0.63 -1.33 5.00
C MET A 83 -0.62 -2.71 4.35
N ALA A 84 -1.20 -2.89 3.16
CA ALA A 84 -1.17 -4.18 2.46
C ALA A 84 0.27 -4.55 2.05
N SER A 85 1.01 -3.59 1.51
CA SER A 85 2.42 -3.80 1.15
C SER A 85 3.32 -4.07 2.36
N HIS A 86 3.06 -3.38 3.48
CA HIS A 86 3.75 -3.62 4.74
C HIS A 86 3.45 -5.04 5.27
N ALA A 87 2.18 -5.46 5.22
CA ALA A 87 1.79 -6.80 5.60
C ALA A 87 2.51 -7.86 4.77
N LYS A 88 2.60 -7.68 3.45
CA LYS A 88 3.36 -8.56 2.57
C LYS A 88 4.83 -8.64 2.98
N ALA A 89 5.49 -7.50 3.18
CA ALA A 89 6.88 -7.48 3.63
C ALA A 89 7.06 -8.24 4.96
N LYS A 90 6.21 -7.99 5.96
CA LYS A 90 6.22 -8.74 7.23
C LYS A 90 6.03 -10.24 7.04
N SER A 91 5.13 -10.66 6.15
CA SER A 91 4.90 -12.07 5.85
C SER A 91 6.14 -12.73 5.26
N GLU A 92 6.79 -12.07 4.30
CA GLU A 92 8.03 -12.56 3.65
C GLU A 92 9.23 -12.58 4.62
N LEU A 93 9.20 -11.72 5.65
CA LEU A 93 10.14 -11.73 6.77
C LEU A 93 9.79 -12.77 7.85
N GLY A 94 8.69 -13.51 7.69
CA GLY A 94 8.22 -14.56 8.61
C GLY A 94 7.43 -14.05 9.82
N GLU A 95 7.07 -12.77 9.86
CA GLU A 95 6.29 -12.13 10.91
C GLU A 95 4.77 -12.25 10.66
N ASN A 96 4.29 -13.48 10.45
CA ASN A 96 2.93 -13.76 9.94
C ASN A 96 1.79 -13.18 10.79
N ASP A 97 1.92 -13.16 12.12
CA ASP A 97 0.87 -12.61 13.00
C ASP A 97 0.69 -11.10 12.79
N LYS A 98 1.82 -10.37 12.67
CA LYS A 98 1.80 -8.93 12.39
C LYS A 98 1.34 -8.65 10.97
N ALA A 99 1.75 -9.48 10.01
CA ALA A 99 1.27 -9.40 8.64
C ALA A 99 -0.26 -9.51 8.58
N MET A 100 -0.84 -10.50 9.26
CA MET A 100 -2.30 -10.66 9.31
C MET A 100 -2.99 -9.45 9.95
N GLU A 101 -2.45 -8.90 11.05
CA GLU A 101 -3.00 -7.68 11.65
C GLU A 101 -3.00 -6.50 10.68
N LEU A 102 -1.92 -6.30 9.93
CA LEU A 102 -1.80 -5.24 8.92
C LEU A 102 -2.73 -5.47 7.73
N TYR A 103 -2.90 -6.71 7.26
CA TYR A 103 -3.86 -7.02 6.20
C TYR A 103 -5.30 -6.68 6.59
N LYS A 104 -5.71 -7.00 7.83
CA LYS A 104 -7.02 -6.62 8.34
C LYS A 104 -7.20 -5.10 8.35
N LYS A 105 -6.22 -4.39 8.93
CA LYS A 105 -6.21 -2.91 8.96
C LYS A 105 -6.22 -2.31 7.56
N SER A 106 -5.52 -2.91 6.60
CA SER A 106 -5.52 -2.48 5.21
C SER A 106 -6.93 -2.46 4.61
N VAL A 107 -7.68 -3.56 4.77
CA VAL A 107 -9.05 -3.69 4.26
C VAL A 107 -9.99 -2.68 4.92
N ASP A 108 -9.83 -2.43 6.22
CA ASP A 108 -10.62 -1.45 6.98
C ASP A 108 -10.39 0.00 6.52
N ASN A 109 -9.14 0.32 6.16
CA ASN A 109 -8.70 1.68 5.87
C ASN A 109 -8.73 2.02 4.37
N THR A 110 -9.27 1.15 3.51
CA THR A 110 -9.41 1.45 2.08
C THR A 110 -10.76 1.06 1.50
N ARG A 111 -11.14 1.77 0.43
CA ARG A 111 -12.27 1.42 -0.46
C ARG A 111 -11.79 0.98 -1.84
N ASN A 112 -10.49 0.79 -2.01
CA ASN A 112 -9.90 0.36 -3.27
C ASN A 112 -10.07 -1.15 -3.43
N GLY A 113 -10.96 -1.56 -4.35
CA GLY A 113 -11.23 -2.97 -4.62
C GLY A 113 -10.02 -3.75 -5.15
N LEU A 114 -9.04 -3.08 -5.76
CA LEU A 114 -7.78 -3.74 -6.16
C LEU A 114 -6.94 -4.14 -4.94
N ILE A 115 -6.96 -3.32 -3.89
CA ILE A 115 -6.26 -3.64 -2.64
C ILE A 115 -6.99 -4.75 -1.89
N TRP A 116 -8.32 -4.72 -1.85
CA TRP A 116 -9.09 -5.85 -1.29
C TRP A 116 -8.77 -7.16 -1.99
N GLN A 117 -8.73 -7.17 -3.33
CA GLN A 117 -8.34 -8.36 -4.09
C GLN A 117 -6.91 -8.80 -3.76
N LYS A 118 -5.94 -7.87 -3.70
CA LYS A 118 -4.56 -8.17 -3.32
C LYS A 118 -4.50 -8.87 -1.94
N VAL A 119 -5.18 -8.31 -0.93
CA VAL A 119 -5.18 -8.88 0.42
C VAL A 119 -5.80 -10.28 0.44
N GLU A 120 -6.91 -10.48 -0.27
CA GLU A 120 -7.55 -11.79 -0.39
C GLU A 120 -6.63 -12.81 -1.10
N ASP A 121 -5.95 -12.41 -2.17
CA ASP A 121 -5.00 -13.26 -2.89
C ASP A 121 -3.78 -13.63 -2.04
N GLU A 122 -3.30 -12.71 -1.20
CA GLU A 122 -2.08 -12.89 -0.39
C GLU A 122 -2.32 -13.66 0.91
N CYS A 123 -3.46 -13.47 1.58
CA CYS A 123 -3.71 -14.07 2.89
C CYS A 123 -5.10 -14.73 3.07
N GLY A 124 -5.97 -14.65 2.06
CA GLY A 124 -7.32 -15.20 2.11
C GLY A 124 -8.31 -14.40 2.95
N TYR A 125 -7.96 -13.21 3.44
CA TYR A 125 -8.84 -12.34 4.20
C TYR A 125 -9.58 -11.38 3.26
N SER A 126 -10.91 -11.46 3.25
CA SER A 126 -11.74 -10.65 2.36
C SER A 126 -12.44 -9.51 3.10
N ARG A 127 -12.96 -8.55 2.33
CA ARG A 127 -13.82 -7.49 2.85
C ARG A 127 -15.09 -8.02 3.56
N MET A 128 -15.58 -9.20 3.17
CA MET A 128 -16.72 -9.83 3.83
C MET A 128 -16.35 -10.37 5.22
N ASP A 129 -15.10 -10.75 5.44
CA ASP A 129 -14.65 -11.24 6.73
C ASP A 129 -14.62 -10.13 7.77
N VAL A 130 -14.18 -8.92 7.38
CA VAL A 130 -14.34 -7.71 8.22
C VAL A 130 -15.79 -7.50 8.63
N GLU A 131 -16.71 -7.53 7.68
CA GLU A 131 -18.12 -7.27 7.96
C GLU A 131 -18.70 -8.31 8.93
N ARG A 132 -18.29 -9.58 8.80
CA ARG A 132 -18.67 -10.64 9.73
C ARG A 132 -18.08 -10.43 11.12
N GLU A 133 -16.79 -10.08 11.21
CA GLU A 133 -16.14 -9.79 12.50
C GLU A 133 -16.81 -8.61 13.21
N LEU A 134 -17.07 -7.51 12.49
CA LEU A 134 -17.78 -6.34 13.04
C LEU A 134 -19.20 -6.67 13.50
N ILE A 135 -19.94 -7.49 12.74
CA ILE A 135 -21.29 -7.93 13.14
C ILE A 135 -21.24 -8.75 14.42
N LYS A 136 -20.28 -9.67 14.56
CA LYS A 136 -20.11 -10.48 15.77
C LYS A 136 -19.77 -9.63 16.99
N GLU A 137 -18.86 -8.67 16.83
CA GLU A 137 -18.50 -7.73 17.90
C GLU A 137 -19.71 -6.89 18.34
N LEU A 138 -20.53 -6.45 17.39
CA LEU A 138 -21.74 -5.68 17.68
C LEU A 138 -22.88 -6.53 18.27
N SER A 139 -22.93 -7.83 17.95
CA SER A 139 -23.93 -8.76 18.50
C SER A 139 -23.54 -9.34 19.86
N GLY A 140 -22.27 -9.21 20.28
CA GLY A 140 -21.77 -9.76 21.54
C GLY A 140 -21.67 -11.29 21.53
N GLU A 141 -21.53 -11.89 20.35
CA GLU A 141 -21.30 -13.33 20.18
C GLU A 141 -19.78 -13.59 20.15
N ASP A 142 -19.22 -14.01 21.29
CA ASP A 142 -17.85 -14.56 21.41
C ASP A 142 -17.77 -16.01 20.88
#